data_AF-A0A975GR36-F1
#
_entry.id   AF-A0A975GR36-F1
#
_cell.length_a   1.000
_cell.length_b   1.000
_cell.length_c   1.000
_cell.angle_alpha   90.00
_cell.angle_beta   90.00
_cell.angle_gamma   90.00
#
_symmetry.space_group_name_H-M   'P 1'
#
loop_
_entity.id
_entity.type
_entity.pdbx_description
1 polymer ?
#
loop_
_entity_poly.entity_id
_entity_poly.type
_entity_poly.pdbx_seq_one_letter_code
_entity_poly.pdbx_strand_id
1 'polypeptide(L)'
;MQTINRSREPRQKIFHIEGGSPFHLFKSSGMPVSQKSDCWRTTHNVEISDFKSLKSDGNKLLFVYGITKNRFSDLIGQLNSYFSLPDDWDGYEGVAPNRQTIDDAIHLLRLLPKHISVPKPTLGNSGTVGFYWEKGNSYAEICFEGDETFWYYAKDSSNEIGEDIVSLNTETLPDDLILFLKQF
;
A
#
# COMPACT_ATOMS: atom_id res chain seq x y z
N MET A 1 30.50 -54.41 -21.52
CA MET A 1 31.41 -53.74 -20.57
C MET A 1 31.30 -52.23 -20.82
N GLN A 2 30.81 -51.52 -19.81
CA GLN A 2 30.79 -50.05 -19.59
C GLN A 2 30.08 -49.11 -20.59
N THR A 3 28.89 -48.65 -20.19
CA THR A 3 28.19 -47.48 -20.72
C THR A 3 28.48 -46.28 -19.81
N ILE A 4 29.03 -45.19 -20.37
CA ILE A 4 29.38 -43.97 -19.62
C ILE A 4 28.19 -43.02 -19.61
N ASN A 5 27.57 -42.83 -18.43
CA ASN A 5 26.55 -41.79 -18.19
C ASN A 5 27.22 -40.45 -17.86
N ARG A 6 27.02 -39.43 -18.70
CA ARG A 6 27.42 -38.04 -18.42
C ARG A 6 26.28 -37.30 -17.75
N SER A 7 26.37 -37.12 -16.44
CA SER A 7 25.55 -36.18 -15.66
C SER A 7 25.92 -34.73 -16.03
N ARG A 8 24.94 -33.90 -16.35
CA ARG A 8 25.11 -32.46 -16.58
C ARG A 8 24.72 -31.71 -15.29
N GLU A 9 25.70 -31.12 -14.61
CA GLU A 9 25.46 -30.19 -13.52
C GLU A 9 24.95 -28.83 -14.04
N PRO A 10 24.02 -28.17 -13.32
CA PRO A 10 23.58 -26.82 -13.68
C PRO A 10 24.58 -25.75 -13.23
N ARG A 11 24.93 -24.85 -14.15
CA ARG A 11 25.83 -23.70 -13.92
C ARG A 11 25.16 -22.68 -12.99
N GLN A 12 25.76 -22.44 -11.82
CA GLN A 12 25.40 -21.31 -10.97
C GLN A 12 26.03 -20.01 -11.52
N LYS A 13 25.22 -18.97 -11.72
CA LYS A 13 25.68 -17.61 -12.02
C LYS A 13 25.82 -16.83 -10.71
N ILE A 14 27.04 -16.42 -10.40
CA ILE A 14 27.37 -15.52 -9.28
C ILE A 14 27.23 -14.09 -9.80
N PHE A 15 26.45 -13.24 -9.12
CA PHE A 15 26.43 -11.80 -9.35
C PHE A 15 27.13 -11.10 -8.19
N HIS A 16 28.20 -10.36 -8.50
CA HIS A 16 28.83 -9.40 -7.60
C HIS A 16 28.00 -8.11 -7.62
N ILE A 17 27.64 -7.58 -6.44
CA ILE A 17 27.09 -6.23 -6.32
C ILE A 17 28.09 -5.43 -5.48
N GLU A 18 28.86 -4.57 -6.14
CA GLU A 18 29.72 -3.58 -5.47
C GLU A 18 28.87 -2.36 -5.07
N GLY A 19 29.12 -1.84 -3.87
CA GLY A 19 28.43 -0.69 -3.31
C GLY A 19 28.90 0.65 -3.90
N GLY A 20 27.99 1.63 -3.89
CA GLY A 20 28.31 3.03 -4.20
C GLY A 20 27.08 3.93 -4.31
N SER A 21 26.89 4.81 -3.32
CA SER A 21 26.14 6.09 -3.40
C SER A 21 27.03 7.16 -4.08
N PRO A 22 26.62 8.38 -4.50
CA PRO A 22 25.36 9.10 -4.26
C PRO A 22 24.73 9.82 -5.49
N PHE A 23 23.49 10.30 -5.26
CA PHE A 23 22.69 11.27 -6.01
C PHE A 23 23.44 12.20 -6.98
N HIS A 24 23.01 12.24 -8.25
CA HIS A 24 23.22 13.37 -9.16
C HIS A 24 21.89 13.81 -9.79
N LEU A 25 21.57 15.07 -9.55
CA LEU A 25 20.54 15.87 -10.19
C LEU A 25 20.83 15.95 -11.69
N PHE A 26 19.87 15.65 -12.57
CA PHE A 26 19.93 16.06 -13.97
C PHE A 26 18.65 16.79 -14.37
N LYS A 27 18.79 18.08 -14.67
CA LYS A 27 17.84 18.85 -15.48
C LYS A 27 18.06 18.46 -16.96
N SER A 28 16.99 18.23 -17.71
CA SER A 28 17.05 18.35 -19.17
C SER A 28 15.88 19.19 -19.68
N SER A 29 16.23 20.38 -20.13
CA SER A 29 15.43 21.27 -20.97
C SER A 29 15.30 20.73 -22.39
N GLY A 30 14.08 20.77 -22.93
CA GLY A 30 13.76 20.87 -24.37
C GLY A 30 13.78 19.58 -25.18
N MET A 31 12.59 19.04 -25.53
CA MET A 31 12.26 18.47 -26.84
C MET A 31 10.72 18.26 -27.00
N PRO A 32 10.20 18.25 -28.25
CA PRO A 32 8.81 18.59 -28.58
C PRO A 32 7.79 17.43 -28.58
N VAL A 33 6.51 17.84 -28.57
CA VAL A 33 5.28 17.04 -28.54
C VAL A 33 5.05 16.31 -29.88
N SER A 34 5.28 15.00 -29.92
CA SER A 34 4.39 14.00 -30.54
C SER A 34 4.96 12.60 -30.30
N GLN A 35 4.09 11.63 -29.97
CA GLN A 35 4.37 10.20 -29.72
C GLN A 35 5.02 9.85 -28.38
N LYS A 36 4.19 9.60 -27.35
CA LYS A 36 4.48 8.63 -26.26
C LYS A 36 3.19 8.01 -25.74
N SER A 37 2.70 7.00 -26.45
CA SER A 37 1.85 5.97 -25.88
C SER A 37 2.77 4.85 -25.40
N ASP A 38 3.33 4.97 -24.19
CA ASP A 38 4.12 3.90 -23.58
C ASP A 38 3.86 3.84 -22.08
N CYS A 39 2.97 2.91 -21.74
CA CYS A 39 2.94 2.06 -20.56
C CYS A 39 4.01 2.39 -19.50
N TRP A 40 3.64 3.14 -18.46
CA TRP A 40 4.49 3.32 -17.29
C TRP A 40 4.63 2.00 -16.55
N ARG A 41 5.81 1.41 -16.65
CA ARG A 41 6.23 0.26 -15.88
C ARG A 41 6.47 0.72 -14.45
N THR A 42 5.53 0.47 -13.55
CA THR A 42 5.67 0.74 -12.12
C THR A 42 6.85 -0.08 -11.57
N THR A 43 7.94 0.59 -11.24
CA THR A 43 8.98 0.03 -10.38
C THR A 43 8.34 -0.34 -9.05
N HIS A 44 8.34 -1.63 -8.74
CA HIS A 44 7.80 -2.15 -7.50
C HIS A 44 8.66 -1.64 -6.33
N ASN A 45 8.11 -0.71 -5.53
CA ASN A 45 8.68 -0.37 -4.24
C ASN A 45 8.41 -1.53 -3.28
N VAL A 46 9.44 -2.33 -3.02
CA VAL A 46 9.41 -3.34 -1.95
C VAL A 46 9.87 -2.63 -0.68
N GLU A 47 8.94 -2.30 0.21
CA GLU A 47 9.28 -1.92 1.58
C GLU A 47 9.80 -3.16 2.33
N ILE A 48 11.03 -3.07 2.82
CA ILE A 48 11.70 -4.12 3.60
C ILE A 48 11.54 -3.72 5.08
N SER A 49 10.49 -4.18 5.76
CA SER A 49 10.28 -3.86 7.19
C SER A 49 10.07 -5.03 8.13
N ASP A 50 10.07 -6.29 7.67
CA ASP A 50 9.90 -7.45 8.56
C ASP A 50 11.12 -8.40 8.57
N PHE A 51 12.25 -7.94 9.10
CA PHE A 51 13.38 -8.82 9.45
C PHE A 51 13.22 -9.33 10.88
N LYS A 52 12.70 -10.56 11.06
CA LYS A 52 12.89 -11.28 12.32
C LYS A 52 14.22 -12.06 12.27
N SER A 53 15.08 -11.77 13.24
CA SER A 53 16.38 -12.41 13.48
C SER A 53 16.27 -13.94 13.48
N LEU A 54 17.07 -14.60 12.64
CA LEU A 54 17.24 -16.06 12.63
C LEU A 54 18.45 -16.44 13.47
N LYS A 55 18.25 -17.36 14.43
CA LYS A 55 19.35 -18.02 15.13
C LYS A 55 20.12 -18.89 14.14
N SER A 56 21.43 -18.69 14.10
CA SER A 56 22.37 -19.40 13.23
C SER A 56 22.64 -20.79 13.78
N ASP A 57 22.00 -21.82 13.24
CA ASP A 57 22.53 -23.19 13.30
C ASP A 57 23.21 -23.51 11.97
N GLY A 58 24.51 -23.80 12.06
CA GLY A 58 25.43 -23.89 10.94
C GLY A 58 24.95 -24.83 9.83
N ASN A 59 25.21 -24.39 8.59
CA ASN A 59 25.13 -25.15 7.34
C ASN A 59 23.74 -25.45 6.74
N LYS A 60 22.96 -24.40 6.47
CA LYS A 60 22.23 -24.17 5.20
C LYS A 60 21.40 -22.90 5.33
N LEU A 61 21.90 -21.79 4.78
CA LEU A 61 21.05 -20.61 4.52
C LEU A 61 20.17 -20.90 3.31
N LEU A 62 19.11 -21.67 3.49
CA LEU A 62 17.95 -21.59 2.62
C LEU A 62 17.24 -20.29 2.98
N PHE A 63 17.52 -19.23 2.24
CA PHE A 63 16.66 -18.04 2.25
C PHE A 63 15.31 -18.46 1.67
N VAL A 64 14.41 -18.93 2.52
CA VAL A 64 13.00 -18.98 2.20
C VAL A 64 12.54 -17.53 2.20
N TYR A 65 12.73 -16.83 1.08
CA TYR A 65 12.09 -15.55 0.81
C TYR A 65 10.58 -15.78 0.74
N GLY A 66 9.95 -15.91 1.90
CA GLY A 66 8.53 -15.69 2.02
C GLY A 66 8.30 -14.19 1.88
N ILE A 67 8.31 -13.67 0.65
CA ILE A 67 7.75 -12.34 0.38
C ILE A 67 6.25 -12.48 0.64
N THR A 68 5.82 -12.23 1.87
CA THR A 68 4.41 -12.11 2.17
C THR A 68 3.91 -10.91 1.40
N LYS A 69 3.18 -11.15 0.31
CA LYS A 69 2.51 -10.10 -0.45
C LYS A 69 1.70 -9.27 0.54
N ASN A 70 2.03 -7.99 0.69
CA ASN A 70 1.20 -7.07 1.45
C ASN A 70 -0.18 -7.10 0.78
N ARG A 71 -1.21 -7.53 1.52
CA ARG A 71 -2.58 -7.67 0.99
C ARG A 71 -3.18 -6.34 0.52
N PHE A 72 -2.56 -5.22 0.88
CA PHE A 72 -2.91 -3.88 0.48
C PHE A 72 -2.04 -3.35 -0.67
N SER A 73 -1.17 -4.15 -1.29
CA SER A 73 -0.24 -3.67 -2.33
C SER A 73 -0.94 -2.89 -3.45
N ASP A 74 -2.06 -3.45 -3.93
CA ASP A 74 -2.79 -2.91 -5.06
C ASP A 74 -3.55 -1.64 -4.65
N LEU A 75 -4.11 -1.64 -3.43
CA LEU A 75 -4.76 -0.49 -2.81
C LEU A 75 -3.77 0.66 -2.56
N ILE A 76 -2.59 0.38 -2.00
CA ILE A 76 -1.53 1.37 -1.79
C ILE A 76 -1.08 1.95 -3.13
N GLY A 77 -0.95 1.12 -4.17
CA GLY A 77 -0.66 1.60 -5.52
C GLY A 77 -1.72 2.58 -6.04
N GLN A 78 -3.00 2.26 -5.81
CA GLN A 78 -4.11 3.15 -6.16
C GLN A 78 -4.07 4.47 -5.38
N LEU A 79 -3.88 4.44 -4.05
CA LEU A 79 -3.78 5.66 -3.24
C LEU A 79 -2.64 6.57 -3.71
N ASN A 80 -1.47 6.01 -4.02
CA ASN A 80 -0.35 6.79 -4.54
C ASN A 80 -0.64 7.41 -5.90
N SER A 81 -1.51 6.79 -6.72
CA SER A 81 -1.89 7.36 -8.03
C SER A 81 -2.70 8.64 -7.90
N TYR A 82 -3.43 8.84 -6.79
CA TYR A 82 -4.26 10.01 -6.58
C TYR A 82 -3.45 11.31 -6.50
N PHE A 83 -2.19 11.25 -6.07
CA PHE A 83 -1.29 12.41 -6.04
C PHE A 83 -1.02 13.02 -7.43
N SER A 84 -1.22 12.23 -8.49
CA SER A 84 -0.98 12.65 -9.88
C SER A 84 -2.26 13.03 -10.62
N LEU A 85 -3.39 13.15 -9.91
CA LEU A 85 -4.63 13.59 -10.53
C LEU A 85 -4.49 15.05 -11.00
N PRO A 86 -5.00 15.37 -12.20
CA PRO A 86 -5.04 16.76 -12.67
C PRO A 86 -6.00 17.58 -11.80
N ASP A 87 -5.87 18.91 -11.89
CA ASP A 87 -6.88 19.82 -11.36
C ASP A 87 -8.24 19.52 -12.03
N ASP A 88 -9.33 19.63 -11.26
CA ASP A 88 -10.70 19.38 -11.73
C ASP A 88 -10.89 17.95 -12.29
N TRP A 89 -10.25 16.95 -11.66
CA TRP A 89 -10.26 15.56 -12.12
C TRP A 89 -11.67 14.94 -12.17
N ASP A 90 -12.62 15.48 -11.41
CA ASP A 90 -14.01 15.04 -11.33
C ASP A 90 -15.00 15.92 -12.13
N GLY A 91 -14.54 17.05 -12.69
CA GLY A 91 -15.39 18.04 -13.35
C GLY A 91 -16.19 18.94 -12.39
N TYR A 92 -15.88 18.91 -11.10
CA TYR A 92 -16.52 19.68 -10.03
C TYR A 92 -15.50 20.36 -9.12
N GLU A 93 -14.43 20.92 -9.71
CA GLU A 93 -13.31 21.58 -9.03
C GLU A 93 -12.51 20.62 -8.11
N GLY A 94 -12.46 19.34 -8.48
CA GLY A 94 -11.74 18.31 -7.75
C GLY A 94 -10.27 18.64 -7.53
N VAL A 95 -9.85 18.55 -6.26
CA VAL A 95 -8.50 18.77 -5.79
C VAL A 95 -7.84 17.42 -5.52
N ALA A 96 -6.60 17.24 -5.99
CA ALA A 96 -5.81 16.05 -5.67
C ALA A 96 -5.45 16.02 -4.17
N PRO A 97 -5.44 14.84 -3.52
CA PRO A 97 -5.06 14.73 -2.12
C PRO A 97 -3.60 15.13 -1.91
N ASN A 98 -3.32 15.74 -0.76
CA ASN A 98 -1.94 16.02 -0.37
C ASN A 98 -1.23 14.74 0.08
N ARG A 99 0.10 14.82 0.20
CA ARG A 99 0.92 13.64 0.56
C ARG A 99 0.58 13.08 1.94
N GLN A 100 0.32 13.96 2.92
CA GLN A 100 -0.01 13.55 4.29
C GLN A 100 -1.34 12.79 4.32
N THR A 101 -2.35 13.23 3.57
CA THR A 101 -3.64 12.53 3.46
C THR A 101 -3.47 11.09 2.95
N ILE A 102 -2.58 10.88 1.98
CA ILE A 102 -2.26 9.53 1.47
C ILE A 102 -1.51 8.71 2.53
N ASP A 103 -0.52 9.31 3.18
CA ASP A 103 0.29 8.61 4.19
C ASP A 103 -0.54 8.21 5.42
N ASP A 104 -1.48 9.06 5.84
CA ASP A 104 -2.46 8.79 6.91
C ASP A 104 -3.36 7.60 6.56
N ALA A 105 -3.89 7.56 5.34
CA ALA A 105 -4.68 6.44 4.85
C ALA A 105 -3.87 5.13 4.82
N ILE A 106 -2.62 5.17 4.34
CA ILE A 106 -1.71 4.01 4.33
C ILE A 106 -1.38 3.56 5.76
N HIS A 107 -1.20 4.50 6.70
CA HIS A 107 -0.98 4.19 8.10
C HIS A 107 -2.13 3.38 8.67
N LEU A 108 -3.38 3.80 8.46
CA LEU A 108 -4.54 3.05 8.93
C LEU A 108 -4.61 1.64 8.35
N LEU A 109 -4.26 1.43 7.07
CA LEU A 109 -4.19 0.08 6.49
C LEU A 109 -3.20 -0.84 7.21
N ARG A 110 -2.10 -0.30 7.75
CA ARG A 110 -1.12 -1.07 8.53
C ARG A 110 -1.67 -1.45 9.92
N LEU A 111 -2.59 -0.67 10.46
CA LEU A 111 -3.27 -0.94 11.75
C LEU A 111 -4.43 -1.93 11.61
N LEU A 112 -4.97 -2.13 10.40
CA LEU A 112 -6.09 -3.05 10.18
C LEU A 112 -5.72 -4.51 10.53
N PRO A 113 -6.49 -5.17 11.42
CA PRO A 113 -6.26 -6.58 11.71
C PRO A 113 -6.39 -7.46 10.46
N LYS A 114 -5.56 -8.50 10.36
CA LYS A 114 -5.50 -9.39 9.18
C LYS A 114 -6.80 -10.08 8.79
N HIS A 115 -7.77 -10.17 9.71
CA HIS A 115 -9.07 -10.80 9.47
C HIS A 115 -10.14 -9.82 8.94
N ILE A 116 -9.86 -8.51 8.96
CA ILE A 116 -10.73 -7.50 8.35
C ILE A 116 -10.55 -7.54 6.83
N SER A 117 -11.64 -7.36 6.09
CA SER A 117 -11.64 -7.31 4.62
C SER A 117 -10.91 -6.05 4.12
N VAL A 118 -10.35 -6.12 2.90
CA VAL A 118 -9.69 -4.94 2.30
C VAL A 118 -10.77 -3.91 1.96
N PRO A 119 -10.65 -2.65 2.42
CA PRO A 119 -11.62 -1.62 2.06
C PRO A 119 -11.59 -1.28 0.58
N LYS A 120 -12.68 -0.70 0.10
CA LYS A 120 -12.70 0.06 -1.16
C LYS A 120 -12.17 1.47 -0.88
N PRO A 121 -11.21 2.01 -1.65
CA PRO A 121 -10.79 3.39 -1.49
C PRO A 121 -11.86 4.34 -2.03
N THR A 122 -11.99 5.49 -1.40
CA THR A 122 -12.77 6.64 -1.85
C THR A 122 -11.86 7.87 -1.93
N LEU A 123 -12.25 8.81 -2.79
CA LEU A 123 -11.57 10.10 -2.93
C LEU A 123 -12.65 11.18 -3.00
N GLY A 124 -12.60 12.14 -2.08
CA GLY A 124 -13.46 13.30 -2.06
C GLY A 124 -12.94 14.42 -2.96
N ASN A 125 -13.84 15.31 -3.36
CA ASN A 125 -13.53 16.45 -4.23
C ASN A 125 -12.54 17.44 -3.57
N SER A 126 -12.49 17.52 -2.24
CA SER A 126 -11.57 18.39 -1.50
C SER A 126 -10.16 17.80 -1.33
N GLY A 127 -9.88 16.64 -1.93
CA GLY A 127 -8.63 15.92 -1.71
C GLY A 127 -8.63 15.06 -0.44
N THR A 128 -9.80 14.81 0.16
CA THR A 128 -9.93 13.82 1.24
C THR A 128 -9.83 12.42 0.68
N VAL A 129 -9.15 11.53 1.40
CA VAL A 129 -9.10 10.10 1.05
C VAL A 129 -9.95 9.35 2.06
N GLY A 130 -10.62 8.30 1.61
CA GLY A 130 -11.35 7.43 2.54
C GLY A 130 -11.30 5.95 2.19
N PHE A 131 -11.85 5.18 3.10
CA PHE A 131 -12.05 3.75 3.01
C PHE A 131 -13.50 3.43 3.27
N TYR A 132 -14.03 2.50 2.50
CA TYR A 132 -15.43 2.11 2.55
C TYR A 132 -15.58 0.59 2.57
N TRP A 133 -16.47 0.12 3.44
CA TRP A 133 -16.94 -1.26 3.51
C TRP A 133 -18.45 -1.29 3.38
N GLU A 134 -18.98 -2.28 2.66
CA GLU A 134 -20.42 -2.50 2.54
C GLU A 134 -20.75 -3.99 2.46
N LYS A 135 -21.87 -4.39 3.05
CA LYS A 135 -22.43 -5.74 2.95
C LYS A 135 -23.90 -5.73 3.33
N GLY A 136 -24.78 -5.93 2.35
CA GLY A 136 -26.22 -5.87 2.59
C GLY A 136 -26.64 -4.47 3.07
N ASN A 137 -27.22 -4.38 4.27
CA ASN A 137 -27.64 -3.11 4.88
C ASN A 137 -26.60 -2.53 5.84
N SER A 138 -25.39 -3.09 5.88
CA SER A 138 -24.29 -2.59 6.71
C SER A 138 -23.30 -1.82 5.86
N TYR A 139 -22.81 -0.68 6.36
CA TYR A 139 -21.69 0.04 5.78
C TYR A 139 -20.81 0.68 6.85
N ALA A 140 -19.55 0.90 6.50
CA ALA A 140 -18.59 1.64 7.30
C ALA A 140 -17.73 2.52 6.40
N GLU A 141 -17.43 3.73 6.84
CA GLU A 141 -16.53 4.65 6.18
C GLU A 141 -15.51 5.23 7.17
N ILE A 142 -14.31 5.47 6.67
CA ILE A 142 -13.22 6.14 7.40
C ILE A 142 -12.61 7.15 6.44
N CYS A 143 -12.36 8.37 6.87
CA CYS A 143 -11.85 9.43 6.01
C CYS A 143 -10.72 10.22 6.68
N PHE A 144 -9.82 10.74 5.83
CA PHE A 144 -8.58 11.41 6.22
C PHE A 144 -8.49 12.78 5.53
N GLU A 145 -8.04 13.78 6.27
CA GLU A 145 -7.78 15.13 5.75
C GLU A 145 -6.28 15.43 5.64
N GLY A 146 -5.41 14.59 6.23
CA GLY A 146 -3.96 14.78 6.21
C GLY A 146 -3.44 15.59 7.41
N ASP A 147 -4.06 15.43 8.56
CA ASP A 147 -3.72 16.11 9.82
C ASP A 147 -3.40 15.13 10.96
N GLU A 148 -3.03 13.89 10.63
CA GLU A 148 -2.80 12.79 11.59
C GLU A 148 -4.05 12.38 12.37
N THR A 149 -5.23 12.76 11.89
CA THR A 149 -6.52 12.29 12.41
C THR A 149 -7.36 11.66 11.32
N PHE A 150 -8.39 10.94 11.75
CA PHE A 150 -9.44 10.44 10.90
C PHE A 150 -10.79 10.55 11.60
N TRP A 151 -11.85 10.60 10.81
CA TRP A 151 -13.20 10.37 11.30
C TRP A 151 -13.73 9.07 10.72
N TYR A 152 -14.70 8.48 11.40
CA TYR A 152 -15.36 7.29 10.90
C TYR A 152 -16.84 7.30 11.23
N TYR A 153 -17.59 6.61 10.39
CA TYR A 153 -19.00 6.38 10.58
C TYR A 153 -19.33 4.95 10.14
N ALA A 154 -20.11 4.22 10.95
CA ALA A 154 -20.49 2.87 10.61
C ALA A 154 -21.90 2.55 11.10
N LYS A 155 -22.68 1.88 10.26
CA LYS A 155 -24.11 1.63 10.50
C LYS A 155 -24.58 0.31 9.92
N ASP A 156 -25.43 -0.37 10.67
CA ASP A 156 -26.22 -1.52 10.22
C ASP A 156 -27.70 -1.35 10.60
N SER A 157 -28.49 -2.43 10.56
CA SER A 157 -29.93 -2.39 10.89
C SER A 157 -30.23 -2.10 12.36
N SER A 158 -29.28 -2.30 13.25
CA SER A 158 -29.46 -2.35 14.70
C SER A 158 -28.54 -1.40 15.45
N ASN A 159 -27.41 -1.01 14.85
CA ASN A 159 -26.36 -0.25 15.49
C ASN A 159 -25.82 0.86 14.58
N GLU A 160 -25.33 1.92 15.21
CA GLU A 160 -24.70 3.08 14.59
C GLU A 160 -23.58 3.55 15.51
N ILE A 161 -22.36 3.67 14.98
CA ILE A 161 -21.17 4.14 15.70
C ILE A 161 -20.43 5.16 14.84
N GLY A 162 -19.71 6.07 15.45
CA GLY A 162 -18.91 7.06 14.73
C GLY A 162 -18.21 8.00 15.69
N GLU A 163 -17.10 8.55 15.22
CA GLU A 163 -16.32 9.58 15.91
C GLU A 163 -15.79 10.57 14.88
N ASP A 164 -15.85 11.86 15.22
CA ASP A 164 -15.46 12.95 14.33
C ASP A 164 -13.94 13.20 14.33
N ILE A 165 -13.23 12.83 15.40
CA ILE A 165 -11.77 13.07 15.51
C ILE A 165 -11.13 11.92 16.29
N VAL A 166 -10.41 11.06 15.57
CA VAL A 166 -9.60 9.98 16.14
C VAL A 166 -8.16 10.17 15.70
N SER A 167 -7.21 10.13 16.65
CA SER A 167 -5.80 10.28 16.32
C SER A 167 -5.24 9.00 15.68
N LEU A 168 -4.42 9.17 14.63
CA LEU A 168 -3.59 8.11 14.04
C LEU A 168 -2.29 7.85 14.83
N ASN A 169 -1.99 8.67 15.82
CA ASN A 169 -0.77 8.53 16.64
C ASN A 169 -0.89 7.41 17.70
N THR A 170 -1.97 6.62 17.65
CA THR A 170 -2.16 5.43 18.47
C THR A 170 -1.69 4.17 17.76
N GLU A 171 -1.28 3.15 18.51
CA GLU A 171 -0.88 1.85 17.93
C GLU A 171 -2.09 0.96 17.56
N THR A 172 -3.30 1.39 17.91
CA THR A 172 -4.53 0.60 17.75
C THR A 172 -5.71 1.47 17.33
N LEU A 173 -6.60 0.90 16.51
CA LEU A 173 -7.91 1.49 16.19
C LEU A 173 -8.89 1.31 17.37
N PRO A 174 -9.94 2.14 17.46
CA PRO A 174 -11.02 1.96 18.42
C PRO A 174 -11.62 0.54 18.38
N ASP A 175 -11.87 -0.05 19.56
CA ASP A 175 -12.31 -1.43 19.70
C ASP A 175 -13.69 -1.68 19.08
N ASP A 176 -14.59 -0.71 19.17
CA ASP A 176 -15.93 -0.73 18.58
C ASP A 176 -15.89 -0.68 17.05
N LEU A 177 -15.03 0.15 16.47
CA LEU A 177 -14.76 0.17 15.03
C LEU A 177 -14.22 -1.18 14.56
N ILE A 178 -13.22 -1.75 15.25
CA ILE A 178 -12.69 -3.07 14.90
C ILE A 178 -13.80 -4.13 15.00
N LEU A 179 -14.60 -4.10 16.07
CA LEU A 179 -15.69 -5.05 16.28
C LEU A 179 -16.72 -4.96 15.16
N PHE A 180 -17.08 -3.74 14.74
CA PHE A 180 -18.00 -3.49 13.65
C PHE A 180 -17.45 -4.00 12.31
N LEU A 181 -16.18 -3.72 12.00
CA LEU A 181 -15.56 -4.10 10.73
C LEU A 181 -15.45 -5.62 10.53
N LYS A 182 -15.53 -6.43 11.59
CA LYS A 182 -15.49 -7.91 11.51
C LYS A 182 -16.65 -8.51 10.72
N GLN A 183 -17.73 -7.77 10.48
CA GLN A 183 -18.92 -8.30 9.83
C GLN A 183 -18.84 -8.32 8.30
N PHE A 184 -17.93 -7.55 7.70
CA PHE A 184 -17.74 -7.45 6.25
C PHE A 184 -16.96 -8.63 5.68
#